data_AF-A0A972XDQ1-F1
#
_entry.id   AF-A0A972XDQ1-F1
#
_cell.length_a   1.000
_cell.length_b   1.000
_cell.length_c   1.000
_cell.angle_alpha   90.00
_cell.angle_beta   90.00
_cell.angle_gamma   90.00
#
_symmetry.space_group_name_H-M   'P 1'
#
loop_
_entity.id
_entity.type
_entity.pdbx_description
1 polymer ?
#
loop_
_entity_poly.entity_id
_entity_poly.type
_entity_poly.pdbx_seq_one_letter_code
_entity_poly.pdbx_strand_id
1 'polypeptide(L)'
;MNFIYEEGGEIKGACAVGSALAGADYWQAQTQHGKRIKLKAKEVWLSWNTGDLATIMQEAEQIAKEVDMGLLWECSPLAEFKFEQVATEYFGDAVQTEQVIALAMALQNTPIYFRRKGRGNFARAPEEQLKAALIAVERKQREALLQQEWIDQLCLGTLPPEINDKSGHLLWNPDKNGIHYKAVAQASQQLGI
;
A
#
# COMPACT_ATOMS: atom_id res chain seq x y z
N MET A 1 -19.73 9.97 -16.98
CA MET A 1 -19.69 9.70 -15.53
C MET A 1 -18.66 8.62 -15.29
N ASN A 2 -17.65 8.95 -14.51
CA ASN A 2 -16.54 8.10 -14.13
C ASN A 2 -16.71 7.71 -12.66
N PHE A 3 -16.14 6.57 -12.29
CA PHE A 3 -16.22 6.01 -10.95
C PHE A 3 -14.89 5.43 -10.54
N ILE A 4 -14.59 5.52 -9.24
CA ILE A 4 -13.63 4.63 -8.61
C ILE A 4 -14.36 3.58 -7.79
N TYR A 5 -13.82 2.38 -7.80
CA TYR A 5 -14.30 1.23 -7.06
C TYR A 5 -13.12 0.40 -6.60
N GLU A 6 -13.37 -0.53 -5.70
CA GLU A 6 -12.35 -1.44 -5.21
C GLU A 6 -12.48 -2.81 -5.87
N GLU A 7 -11.38 -3.33 -6.40
CA GLU A 7 -11.29 -4.69 -6.92
C GLU A 7 -10.02 -5.35 -6.37
N GLY A 8 -10.17 -6.43 -5.59
CA GLY A 8 -9.02 -7.18 -5.06
C GLY A 8 -8.18 -6.43 -4.03
N GLY A 9 -8.72 -5.38 -3.40
CA GLY A 9 -8.00 -4.55 -2.44
C GLY A 9 -7.30 -3.33 -3.06
N GLU A 10 -7.39 -3.16 -4.38
CA GLU A 10 -6.86 -1.99 -5.11
C GLU A 10 -7.99 -1.08 -5.59
N ILE A 11 -7.73 0.23 -5.63
CA ILE A 11 -8.66 1.21 -6.19
C ILE A 11 -8.48 1.24 -7.71
N LYS A 12 -9.58 0.98 -8.43
CA LYS A 12 -9.62 0.99 -9.89
C LYS A 12 -10.64 1.98 -10.40
N GLY A 13 -10.40 2.47 -11.62
CA GLY A 13 -11.27 3.39 -12.32
C GLY A 13 -12.15 2.69 -13.36
N ALA A 14 -13.39 3.15 -13.51
CA ALA A 14 -14.28 2.74 -14.59
C ALA A 14 -15.15 3.92 -15.09
N CYS A 15 -15.49 3.92 -16.37
CA CYS A 15 -16.35 4.93 -17.00
C CYS A 15 -17.70 4.31 -17.39
N ALA A 16 -18.81 4.99 -17.11
CA ALA A 16 -20.15 4.57 -17.54
C ALA A 16 -20.22 4.41 -19.07
N VAL A 17 -20.71 3.27 -19.53
CA VAL A 17 -21.06 3.02 -20.93
C VAL A 17 -22.58 3.11 -21.07
N GLY A 18 -23.07 4.29 -21.46
CA GLY A 18 -24.50 4.59 -21.64
C GLY A 18 -25.18 5.20 -20.41
N SER A 19 -26.46 5.54 -20.55
CA SER A 19 -27.28 6.02 -19.43
C SER A 19 -27.56 4.88 -18.45
N ALA A 20 -27.60 5.19 -17.15
CA ALA A 20 -28.17 4.27 -16.17
C ALA A 20 -29.56 3.83 -16.65
N LEU A 21 -29.83 2.53 -16.62
CA LEU A 21 -31.17 2.02 -16.84
C LEU A 21 -32.08 2.60 -15.76
N ALA A 22 -33.16 3.28 -16.16
CA ALA A 22 -34.10 3.87 -15.22
C ALA A 22 -34.62 2.79 -14.23
N GLY A 23 -34.38 2.99 -12.93
CA GLY A 23 -34.75 2.04 -11.87
C GLY A 23 -33.72 0.95 -11.55
N ALA A 24 -32.52 0.98 -12.14
CA ALA A 24 -31.45 0.02 -11.83
C ALA A 24 -30.42 0.56 -10.83
N ASP A 25 -30.13 -0.20 -9.78
CA ASP A 25 -29.08 0.10 -8.77
C ASP A 25 -27.64 -0.18 -9.26
N TYR A 26 -27.43 -0.22 -10.58
CA TYR A 26 -26.14 -0.55 -11.17
C TYR A 26 -25.88 0.20 -12.48
N TRP A 27 -24.60 0.45 -12.76
CA TRP A 27 -24.11 0.98 -14.02
C TRP A 27 -23.40 -0.10 -14.82
N GLN A 28 -23.56 -0.05 -16.15
CA GLN A 28 -22.64 -0.73 -17.05
C GLN A 28 -21.44 0.19 -17.21
N ALA A 29 -20.28 -0.24 -16.73
CA ALA A 29 -19.06 0.56 -16.77
C ALA A 29 -17.96 -0.19 -17.54
N GLN A 30 -17.04 0.56 -18.13
CA GLN A 30 -15.85 0.04 -18.79
C GLN A 30 -14.64 0.41 -17.96
N THR A 31 -13.79 -0.56 -17.64
CA THR A 31 -12.54 -0.34 -16.92
C THR A 31 -11.53 0.39 -17.80
N GLN A 32 -10.44 0.89 -17.20
CA GLN A 32 -9.32 1.51 -17.92
C GLN A 32 -8.72 0.60 -19.02
N HIS A 33 -8.88 -0.71 -18.90
CA HIS A 33 -8.39 -1.71 -19.87
C HIS A 33 -9.47 -2.18 -20.86
N GLY A 34 -10.60 -1.47 -20.95
CA GLY A 34 -11.66 -1.77 -21.92
C GLY A 34 -12.62 -2.90 -21.52
N LYS A 35 -12.43 -3.56 -20.36
CA LYS A 35 -13.31 -4.62 -19.87
C LYS A 35 -14.64 -4.03 -19.40
N ARG A 36 -15.76 -4.58 -19.85
CA ARG A 36 -17.09 -4.18 -19.38
C ARG A 36 -17.42 -4.90 -18.07
N ILE A 37 -17.83 -4.13 -17.08
CA ILE A 37 -18.22 -4.57 -15.74
C ILE A 37 -19.59 -4.03 -15.37
N LYS A 38 -20.29 -4.76 -14.52
CA LYS A 38 -21.53 -4.31 -13.89
C LYS A 38 -21.16 -3.78 -12.50
N LEU A 39 -21.22 -2.47 -12.33
CA LEU A 39 -20.82 -1.80 -11.08
C LEU A 39 -22.07 -1.40 -10.29
N LYS A 40 -22.23 -1.90 -9.06
CA LYS A 40 -23.38 -1.56 -8.21
C LYS A 40 -23.14 -0.27 -7.45
N ALA A 41 -24.21 0.46 -7.11
CA ALA A 41 -24.17 1.65 -6.24
C ALA A 41 -23.37 1.45 -4.95
N LYS A 42 -23.44 0.26 -4.35
CA LYS A 42 -22.73 -0.06 -3.10
C LYS A 42 -21.22 -0.25 -3.28
N GLU A 43 -20.74 -0.42 -4.51
CA GLU A 43 -19.33 -0.70 -4.83
C GLU A 43 -18.58 0.56 -5.28
N VAL A 44 -19.30 1.61 -5.66
CA VAL A 44 -18.74 2.91 -6.02
C VAL A 44 -18.27 3.63 -4.77
N TRP A 45 -17.01 4.10 -4.79
CA TRP A 45 -16.43 4.91 -3.73
C TRP A 45 -16.65 6.41 -4.00
N LEU A 46 -16.38 6.84 -5.24
CA LEU A 46 -16.55 8.22 -5.69
C LEU A 46 -16.97 8.19 -7.16
N SER A 47 -17.78 9.18 -7.55
CA SER A 47 -18.20 9.39 -8.94
C SER A 47 -18.00 10.82 -9.37
N TRP A 48 -17.56 11.05 -10.61
CA TRP A 48 -17.35 12.38 -11.16
C TRP A 48 -17.72 12.44 -12.65
N ASN A 49 -17.89 13.64 -13.20
CA ASN A 49 -18.40 13.82 -14.56
C ASN A 49 -17.41 14.44 -15.55
N THR A 50 -16.35 15.07 -15.06
CA THR A 50 -15.43 15.87 -15.87
C THR A 50 -14.04 15.26 -15.90
N GLY A 51 -13.41 15.24 -17.07
CA GLY A 51 -12.04 14.77 -17.24
C GLY A 51 -11.93 13.31 -17.70
N ASP A 52 -10.80 13.02 -18.33
CA ASP A 52 -10.50 11.70 -18.87
C ASP A 52 -10.10 10.73 -17.74
N LEU A 53 -10.72 9.54 -17.73
CA LEU A 53 -10.52 8.55 -16.67
C LEU A 53 -9.05 8.11 -16.58
N ALA A 54 -8.38 7.89 -17.70
CA ALA A 54 -7.01 7.37 -17.71
C ALA A 54 -6.04 8.42 -17.18
N THR A 55 -6.18 9.67 -17.64
CA THR A 55 -5.36 10.81 -17.20
C THR A 55 -5.50 11.03 -15.70
N ILE A 56 -6.73 11.11 -15.19
CA ILE A 56 -7.03 11.33 -13.76
C ILE A 56 -6.47 10.22 -12.89
N MET A 57 -6.62 8.96 -13.31
CA MET A 57 -6.13 7.81 -12.54
C MET A 57 -4.60 7.77 -12.51
N GLN A 58 -3.94 8.15 -13.62
CA GLN A 58 -2.49 8.22 -13.69
C GLN A 58 -1.94 9.35 -12.80
N GLU A 59 -2.54 10.55 -12.84
CA GLU A 59 -2.17 11.67 -11.98
C GLU A 59 -2.43 11.34 -10.51
N ALA A 60 -3.56 10.70 -10.20
CA ALA A 60 -3.86 10.24 -8.84
C ALA A 60 -2.82 9.23 -8.33
N GLU A 61 -2.34 8.31 -9.15
CA GLU A 61 -1.30 7.36 -8.77
C GLU A 61 0.05 8.04 -8.50
N GLN A 62 0.38 9.08 -9.28
CA GLN A 62 1.58 9.89 -9.04
C GLN A 62 1.48 10.65 -7.73
N ILE A 63 0.38 11.37 -7.52
CA ILE A 63 0.12 12.11 -6.28
C ILE A 63 0.14 11.15 -5.09
N ALA A 64 -0.48 9.97 -5.20
CA ALA A 64 -0.52 8.98 -4.12
C ALA A 64 0.86 8.53 -3.63
N LYS A 65 1.87 8.52 -4.51
CA LYS A 65 3.27 8.20 -4.18
C LYS A 65 3.99 9.35 -3.48
N GLU A 66 3.54 10.58 -3.70
CA GLU A 66 4.11 11.80 -3.11
C GLU A 66 3.46 12.19 -1.79
N VAL A 67 2.28 11.63 -1.45
CA VAL A 67 1.59 11.94 -0.19
C VAL A 67 2.45 11.52 1.01
N ASP A 68 2.69 12.47 1.92
CA ASP A 68 3.33 12.20 3.20
C ASP A 68 2.32 11.54 4.15
N MET A 69 2.52 10.24 4.41
CA MET A 69 1.64 9.46 5.27
C MET A 69 1.70 9.88 6.74
N GLY A 70 2.83 10.42 7.19
CA GLY A 70 2.98 10.94 8.55
C GLY A 70 2.14 12.19 8.74
N LEU A 71 2.27 13.15 7.82
CA LEU A 71 1.46 14.36 7.82
C LEU A 71 -0.04 14.03 7.66
N LEU A 72 -0.37 13.13 6.73
CA LEU A 72 -1.75 12.70 6.52
C LEU A 72 -2.35 12.09 7.79
N TRP A 73 -1.57 11.31 8.53
CA TRP A 73 -1.98 10.71 9.80
C TRP A 73 -2.20 11.78 10.88
N GLU A 74 -1.36 12.82 10.93
CA GLU A 74 -1.51 13.94 11.86
C GLU A 74 -2.76 14.78 11.58
N CYS A 75 -3.03 15.10 10.31
CA CYS A 75 -4.22 15.85 9.87
C CYS A 75 -5.52 15.03 9.97
N SER A 76 -5.42 13.71 10.06
CA SER A 76 -6.60 12.84 10.08
C SER A 76 -7.32 12.86 11.44
N PRO A 77 -8.66 12.90 11.45
CA PRO A 77 -9.46 12.79 12.67
C PRO A 77 -9.16 11.51 13.47
N LEU A 78 -9.30 11.59 14.80
CA LEU A 78 -9.22 10.42 15.68
C LEU A 78 -10.42 9.48 15.51
N ALA A 79 -11.59 10.02 15.15
CA ALA A 79 -12.79 9.26 14.86
C ALA A 79 -12.76 8.63 13.45
N GLU A 80 -13.74 7.80 13.13
CA GLU A 80 -13.89 7.26 11.78
C GLU A 80 -14.23 8.40 10.81
N PHE A 81 -13.52 8.45 9.68
CA PHE A 81 -13.66 9.50 8.68
C PHE A 81 -13.74 8.91 7.27
N LYS A 82 -14.28 9.72 6.35
CA LYS A 82 -14.25 9.43 4.92
C LYS A 82 -13.00 10.00 4.27
N PHE A 83 -12.46 9.33 3.27
CA PHE A 83 -11.28 9.82 2.53
C PHE A 83 -11.51 11.22 1.93
N GLU A 84 -12.73 11.55 1.50
CA GLU A 84 -13.09 12.88 1.01
C GLU A 84 -12.88 13.99 2.06
N GLN A 85 -13.19 13.71 3.32
CA GLN A 85 -13.04 14.70 4.41
C GLN A 85 -11.57 15.01 4.67
N VAL A 86 -10.74 13.97 4.73
CA VAL A 86 -9.30 14.13 4.93
C VAL A 86 -8.63 14.77 3.73
N ALA A 87 -9.20 14.63 2.53
CA ALA A 87 -8.69 15.32 1.35
C ALA A 87 -8.76 16.85 1.49
N THR A 88 -9.85 17.36 2.06
CA THR A 88 -9.98 18.80 2.36
C THR A 88 -9.01 19.24 3.46
N GLU A 89 -8.82 18.44 4.50
CA GLU A 89 -7.87 18.77 5.58
C GLU A 89 -6.41 18.74 5.10
N TYR A 90 -6.06 17.87 4.15
CA TYR A 90 -4.69 17.72 3.65
C TYR A 90 -4.34 18.70 2.52
N PHE A 91 -5.25 18.91 1.55
CA PHE A 91 -5.00 19.77 0.38
C PHE A 91 -5.66 21.16 0.47
N GLY A 92 -6.54 21.39 1.44
CA GLY A 92 -7.32 22.63 1.59
C GLY A 92 -8.66 22.62 0.85
N ASP A 93 -9.28 23.80 0.70
CA ASP A 93 -10.67 23.92 0.23
C ASP A 93 -10.90 23.63 -1.27
N ALA A 94 -9.85 23.65 -2.10
CA ALA A 94 -9.94 23.51 -3.56
C ALA A 94 -9.43 22.15 -4.08
N VAL A 95 -9.79 21.07 -3.38
CA VAL A 95 -9.34 19.71 -3.71
C VAL A 95 -9.82 19.28 -5.09
N GLN A 96 -8.90 18.82 -5.93
CA GLN A 96 -9.21 18.26 -7.25
C GLN A 96 -9.58 16.78 -7.17
N THR A 97 -10.21 16.25 -8.22
CA THR A 97 -10.71 14.86 -8.19
C THR A 97 -9.55 13.86 -8.11
N GLU A 98 -8.45 14.15 -8.78
CA GLU A 98 -7.21 13.37 -8.79
C GLU A 98 -6.64 13.26 -7.37
N GLN A 99 -6.66 14.36 -6.59
CA GLN A 99 -6.16 14.42 -5.22
C GLN A 99 -7.02 13.59 -4.25
N VAL A 100 -8.35 13.64 -4.41
CA VAL A 100 -9.26 12.80 -3.61
C VAL A 100 -9.03 11.32 -3.90
N ILE A 101 -8.88 10.95 -5.18
CA ILE A 101 -8.60 9.57 -5.59
C ILE A 101 -7.22 9.13 -5.09
N ALA A 102 -6.21 10.00 -5.17
CA ALA A 102 -4.86 9.75 -4.69
C ALA A 102 -4.86 9.40 -3.19
N LEU A 103 -5.63 10.13 -2.39
CA LEU A 103 -5.78 9.82 -0.96
C LEU A 103 -6.51 8.51 -0.71
N ALA A 104 -7.55 8.21 -1.48
CA ALA A 104 -8.21 6.91 -1.38
C ALA A 104 -7.21 5.75 -1.65
N MET A 105 -6.34 5.91 -2.65
CA MET A 105 -5.26 4.95 -2.95
C MET A 105 -4.23 4.88 -1.83
N ALA A 106 -3.74 6.03 -1.36
CA ALA A 106 -2.69 6.10 -0.36
C ALA A 106 -3.14 5.52 0.99
N LEU A 107 -4.36 5.82 1.43
CA LEU A 107 -4.96 5.26 2.64
C LEU A 107 -5.14 3.73 2.54
N GLN A 108 -5.53 3.23 1.37
CA GLN A 108 -5.70 1.80 1.14
C GLN A 108 -4.35 1.04 1.14
N ASN A 109 -3.28 1.67 0.66
CA ASN A 109 -1.95 1.08 0.57
C ASN A 109 -1.13 1.17 1.87
N THR A 110 -1.64 1.82 2.93
CA THR A 110 -0.88 2.10 4.16
C THR A 110 -1.56 1.60 5.43
N PRO A 111 -1.67 0.26 5.60
CA PRO A 111 -2.35 -0.35 6.75
C PRO A 111 -1.67 -0.11 8.10
N ILE A 112 -0.43 0.39 8.09
CA ILE A 112 0.32 0.75 9.31
C ILE A 112 -0.23 2.04 9.93
N TYR A 113 -0.57 3.03 9.10
CA TYR A 113 -1.06 4.34 9.54
C TYR A 113 -2.57 4.34 9.74
N PHE A 114 -3.30 3.65 8.87
CA PHE A 114 -4.76 3.69 8.84
C PHE A 114 -5.38 2.31 8.91
N ARG A 115 -6.40 2.18 9.77
CA ARG A 115 -7.23 1.00 9.85
C ARG A 115 -8.48 1.21 9.01
N ARG A 116 -8.78 0.24 8.16
CA ARG A 116 -9.99 0.28 7.36
C ARG A 116 -11.21 -0.17 8.17
N LYS A 117 -12.27 0.65 8.14
CA LYS A 117 -13.54 0.41 8.86
C LYS A 117 -14.71 0.10 7.94
N GLY A 118 -14.57 0.41 6.66
CA GLY A 118 -15.57 0.13 5.64
C GLY A 118 -15.04 0.50 4.26
N ARG A 119 -15.94 0.60 3.28
CA ARG A 119 -15.62 1.17 1.96
C ARG A 119 -15.56 2.68 2.09
N GLY A 120 -14.41 3.26 1.74
CA GLY A 120 -14.17 4.69 1.88
C GLY A 120 -14.09 5.22 3.32
N ASN A 121 -14.20 4.36 4.34
CA ASN A 121 -14.14 4.75 5.75
C ASN A 121 -12.86 4.21 6.40
N PHE A 122 -12.12 5.12 7.02
CA PHE A 122 -10.84 4.84 7.66
C PHE A 122 -10.84 5.39 9.09
N ALA A 123 -9.99 4.80 9.91
CA ALA A 123 -9.71 5.26 11.26
C ALA A 123 -8.21 5.33 11.46
N ARG A 124 -7.76 6.39 12.12
CA ARG A 124 -6.36 6.59 12.47
C ARG A 124 -5.87 5.46 13.38
N ALA A 125 -4.69 4.90 13.09
CA ALA A 125 -4.04 3.98 14.01
C ALA A 125 -3.61 4.74 15.29
N PRO A 126 -3.77 4.15 16.49
CA PRO A 126 -3.28 4.77 17.72
C PRO A 126 -1.78 5.03 17.65
N GLU A 127 -1.33 6.15 18.24
CA GLU A 127 0.06 6.59 18.17
C GLU A 127 1.05 5.54 18.71
N GLU A 128 0.72 4.89 19.83
CA GLU A 128 1.55 3.83 20.40
C GLU A 128 1.75 2.67 19.44
N GLN A 129 0.67 2.26 18.73
CA GLN A 129 0.75 1.21 17.74
C GLN A 129 1.52 1.65 16.50
N LEU A 130 1.31 2.88 16.04
CA LEU A 130 2.03 3.42 14.90
C LEU A 130 3.53 3.44 15.18
N LYS A 131 3.95 4.00 16.33
CA LYS A 131 5.36 4.03 16.75
C LYS A 131 5.95 2.63 16.86
N ALA A 132 5.26 1.69 17.50
CA ALA A 132 5.72 0.31 17.61
C ALA A 132 5.86 -0.36 16.23
N ALA A 133 4.92 -0.12 15.32
CA ALA A 133 4.97 -0.65 13.95
C ALA A 133 6.13 -0.05 13.15
N LEU A 134 6.38 1.26 13.26
CA LEU A 134 7.51 1.93 12.60
C LEU A 134 8.85 1.41 13.11
N ILE A 135 9.02 1.23 14.42
CA ILE A 135 10.22 0.63 15.00
C ILE A 135 10.42 -0.80 14.50
N ALA A 136 9.35 -1.59 14.41
CA ALA A 136 9.42 -2.95 13.89
C ALA A 136 9.82 -2.98 12.40
N VAL A 137 9.31 -2.06 11.60
CA VAL A 137 9.68 -1.91 10.18
C VAL A 137 11.15 -1.51 10.05
N GLU A 138 11.60 -0.50 10.79
CA GLU A 138 12.99 -0.05 10.76
C GLU A 138 13.96 -1.15 11.19
N ARG A 139 13.63 -1.88 12.29
CA ARG A 139 14.42 -3.02 12.73
C ARG A 139 14.51 -4.10 11.65
N LYS A 140 13.39 -4.42 11.01
CA LYS A 140 13.35 -5.41 9.92
C LYS A 140 14.16 -4.95 8.70
N GLN A 141 14.15 -3.65 8.38
CA GLN A 141 14.98 -3.09 7.30
C GLN A 141 16.47 -3.19 7.62
N ARG A 142 16.89 -2.84 8.85
CA ARG A 142 18.29 -2.99 9.27
C ARG A 142 18.73 -4.45 9.25
N GLU A 143 17.89 -5.36 9.75
CA GLU A 143 18.14 -6.80 9.68
C GLU A 143 18.24 -7.28 8.22
N ALA A 144 17.39 -6.79 7.31
CA ALA A 144 17.48 -7.15 5.89
C ALA A 144 18.76 -6.64 5.22
N LEU A 145 19.20 -5.41 5.51
CA LEU A 145 20.45 -4.85 4.99
C LEU A 145 21.67 -5.65 5.47
N LEU A 146 21.74 -5.96 6.77
CA LEU A 146 22.81 -6.80 7.33
C LEU A 146 22.81 -8.20 6.71
N GLN A 147 21.62 -8.79 6.54
CA GLN A 147 21.48 -10.09 5.88
C GLN A 147 22.03 -10.03 4.45
N GLN A 148 21.71 -8.98 3.70
CA GLN A 148 22.17 -8.80 2.33
C GLN A 148 23.68 -8.58 2.24
N GLU A 149 24.25 -7.75 3.13
CA GLU A 149 25.70 -7.55 3.21
C GLU A 149 26.43 -8.87 3.49
N TRP A 150 25.92 -9.70 4.40
CA TRP A 150 26.50 -11.01 4.66
C TRP A 150 26.34 -11.98 3.49
N ILE A 151 25.21 -11.96 2.78
CA ILE A 151 25.04 -12.77 1.56
C ILE A 151 26.09 -12.38 0.53
N ASP A 152 26.29 -11.08 0.29
CA ASP A 152 27.27 -10.59 -0.68
C ASP A 152 28.70 -11.01 -0.29
N GLN A 153 29.08 -10.88 0.99
CA GLN A 153 30.38 -11.34 1.49
C GLN A 153 30.56 -12.85 1.35
N LEU A 154 29.53 -13.66 1.65
CA LEU A 154 29.57 -15.11 1.50
C LEU A 154 29.68 -15.54 0.03
N CYS A 155 28.97 -14.85 -0.87
CA CYS A 155 29.07 -15.04 -2.32
C CYS A 155 30.48 -14.71 -2.85
N LEU A 156 31.18 -13.77 -2.22
CA LEU A 156 32.58 -13.45 -2.51
C LEU A 156 33.58 -14.43 -1.87
N GLY A 157 33.11 -15.44 -1.14
CA GLY A 157 33.97 -16.44 -0.48
C GLY A 157 34.62 -15.94 0.81
N THR A 158 34.22 -14.77 1.30
CA THR A 158 34.64 -14.22 2.59
C THR A 158 33.61 -14.57 3.65
N LEU A 159 34.03 -15.22 4.74
CA LEU A 159 33.12 -15.59 5.82
C LEU A 159 33.03 -14.43 6.84
N PRO A 160 31.85 -13.79 7.02
CA PRO A 160 31.70 -12.67 7.95
C PRO A 160 32.02 -13.10 9.39
N PRO A 161 32.72 -12.28 10.20
CA PRO A 161 33.12 -12.67 11.55
C PRO A 161 31.93 -12.99 12.46
N GLU A 162 30.79 -12.32 12.29
CA GLU A 162 29.56 -12.56 13.06
C GLU A 162 28.92 -13.93 12.74
N ILE A 163 29.13 -14.42 11.51
CA ILE A 163 28.72 -15.77 11.09
C ILE A 163 29.76 -16.79 11.57
N ASN A 164 31.05 -16.44 11.55
CA ASN A 164 32.13 -17.29 12.04
C ASN A 164 31.95 -17.65 13.52
N ASP A 165 31.66 -16.65 14.35
CA ASP A 165 31.48 -16.82 15.80
C ASP A 165 30.30 -17.73 16.13
N LYS A 166 29.31 -17.84 15.23
CA LYS A 166 28.13 -18.69 15.37
C LYS A 166 28.16 -19.92 14.47
N SER A 167 29.24 -20.16 13.74
CA SER A 167 29.38 -21.26 12.78
C SER A 167 29.13 -22.63 13.43
N GLY A 168 29.66 -22.86 14.62
CA GLY A 168 29.42 -24.10 15.37
C GLY A 168 27.94 -24.33 15.69
N HIS A 169 27.21 -23.28 16.10
CA HIS A 169 25.79 -23.39 16.37
C HIS A 169 24.96 -23.53 15.09
N LEU A 170 25.39 -22.92 13.99
CA LEU A 170 24.74 -23.04 12.68
C LEU A 170 24.89 -24.46 12.08
N LEU A 171 26.02 -25.14 12.33
CA LEU A 171 26.27 -26.49 11.82
C LEU A 171 25.55 -27.57 12.65
N TRP A 172 25.54 -27.44 13.98
CA TRP A 172 25.05 -28.49 14.88
C TRP A 172 23.61 -28.30 15.36
N ASN A 173 23.12 -27.07 15.47
CA ASN A 173 21.73 -26.78 15.86
C ASN A 173 21.23 -25.46 15.24
N PRO A 174 21.07 -25.38 13.91
CA PRO A 174 20.74 -24.14 13.23
C PRO A 174 19.39 -23.59 13.68
N ASP A 175 19.39 -22.34 14.14
CA ASP A 175 18.15 -21.57 14.28
C ASP A 175 17.69 -21.13 12.88
N LYS A 176 16.75 -21.90 12.32
CA LYS A 176 16.17 -21.65 10.99
C LYS A 176 15.48 -20.29 10.87
N ASN A 177 15.13 -19.65 11.98
CA ASN A 177 14.52 -18.33 11.99
C ASN A 177 15.55 -17.19 12.09
N GLY A 178 16.76 -17.50 12.53
CA GLY A 178 17.84 -16.55 12.73
C GLY A 178 18.36 -15.94 11.42
N ILE A 179 18.69 -14.65 11.49
CA ILE A 179 19.26 -13.87 10.38
C ILE A 179 20.54 -14.51 9.79
N HIS A 180 21.39 -15.09 10.64
CA HIS A 180 22.65 -15.75 10.25
C HIS A 180 22.39 -17.00 9.38
N TYR A 181 21.42 -17.84 9.76
CA TYR A 181 21.06 -19.04 8.97
C TYR A 181 20.42 -18.64 7.64
N LYS A 182 19.54 -17.63 7.63
CA LYS A 182 18.92 -17.12 6.41
C LYS A 182 19.95 -16.56 5.43
N ALA A 183 20.93 -15.80 5.93
CA ALA A 183 22.03 -15.30 5.11
C ALA A 183 22.82 -16.45 4.45
N VAL A 184 23.25 -17.45 5.23
CA VAL A 184 24.00 -18.61 4.71
C VAL A 184 23.17 -19.46 3.74
N ALA A 185 21.91 -19.76 4.09
CA ALA A 185 21.03 -20.55 3.22
C ALA A 185 20.75 -19.83 1.89
N GLN A 186 20.55 -18.52 1.92
CA GLN A 186 20.32 -17.72 0.72
C GLN A 186 21.60 -17.57 -0.11
N ALA A 187 22.77 -17.41 0.51
CA ALA A 187 24.06 -17.42 -0.19
C ALA A 187 24.34 -18.77 -0.85
N SER A 188 24.06 -19.90 -0.16
CA SER A 188 24.18 -21.26 -0.72
C SER A 188 23.27 -21.43 -1.94
N GLN A 189 22.01 -20.99 -1.83
CA GLN A 189 21.06 -21.00 -2.96
C GLN A 189 21.54 -20.15 -4.14
N GLN A 190 22.15 -18.97 -3.90
CA GLN A 190 22.68 -18.11 -4.96
C GLN A 190 23.93 -18.69 -5.63
N LEU A 191 24.79 -19.36 -4.86
CA LEU A 191 26.00 -20.02 -5.38
C LEU A 191 25.71 -21.39 -6.03
N GLY A 192 24.51 -21.94 -5.82
CA GLY A 192 24.08 -23.22 -6.41
C GLY A 192 24.72 -24.45 -5.74
N ILE A 193 25.13 -24.33 -4.48
CA ILE A 193 25.71 -25.38 -3.63
C ILE A 193 24.73 -25.74 -2.51
#